data_AF-A0A0G1MU87-F1
#
_entry.id   AF-A0A0G1MU87-F1
#
_cell.length_a   1.000
_cell.length_b   1.000
_cell.length_c   1.000
_cell.angle_alpha   90.00
_cell.angle_beta   90.00
_cell.angle_gamma   90.00
#
_symmetry.space_group_name_H-M   'P 1'
#
loop_
_entity.id
_entity.type
_entity.pdbx_description
1 polymer ?
#
loop_
_entity_poly.entity_id
_entity_poly.type
_entity_poly.pdbx_seq_one_letter_code
_entity_poly.pdbx_strand_id
1 'polypeptide(L)'
;MAMEFLGPEKINLDDLTKEGLAFGAYLNGVGWIHQGLIDLAKKHGFKNSFRKEWLEDKKQDGIGFITENLEKNIPVLASVKNAGGGHIILIVGLKGSGEAPEGFYFHDPNAYRAVEGEFKFLNLPEFLKVWKGRIIVISK
;
A
#
# COMPACT_ATOMS: atom_id res chain seq x y z
N MET A 1 -6.90 -7.23 1.94
CA MET A 1 -5.42 -7.27 1.90
C MET A 1 -4.77 -6.63 3.13
N ALA A 2 -4.70 -5.30 3.27
CA ALA A 2 -3.90 -4.67 4.34
C ALA A 2 -4.44 -4.94 5.76
N MET A 3 -5.76 -4.81 5.95
CA MET A 3 -6.40 -5.08 7.25
C MET A 3 -6.32 -6.56 7.63
N GLU A 4 -6.52 -7.45 6.65
CA GLU A 4 -6.37 -8.90 6.82
C GLU A 4 -4.92 -9.31 7.11
N PHE A 5 -3.93 -8.59 6.57
CA PHE A 5 -2.52 -8.83 6.89
C PHE A 5 -2.21 -8.53 8.37
N LEU A 6 -2.90 -7.55 8.97
CA LEU A 6 -2.66 -7.06 10.33
C LEU A 6 -3.63 -7.64 11.38
N GLY A 7 -4.64 -8.39 10.97
CA GLY A 7 -5.68 -8.87 11.87
C GLY A 7 -6.41 -10.10 11.33
N PRO A 8 -6.94 -10.96 12.22
CA PRO A 8 -7.62 -12.20 11.84
C PRO A 8 -9.05 -11.97 11.32
N GLU A 9 -9.58 -10.75 11.42
CA GLU A 9 -10.95 -10.44 11.00
C GLU A 9 -11.05 -10.40 9.47
N LYS A 10 -11.78 -11.37 8.93
CA LYS A 10 -12.10 -11.43 7.51
C LYS A 10 -13.19 -10.40 7.21
N ILE A 11 -12.79 -9.28 6.65
CA ILE A 11 -13.72 -8.25 6.18
C ILE A 11 -14.24 -8.66 4.80
N ASN A 12 -15.56 -8.59 4.60
CA ASN A 12 -16.14 -8.80 3.27
C ASN A 12 -15.73 -7.64 2.34
N LEU A 13 -15.07 -7.97 1.23
CA LEU A 13 -14.53 -6.99 0.29
C LEU A 13 -15.62 -6.14 -0.37
N ASP A 14 -16.77 -6.73 -0.72
CA ASP A 14 -17.87 -6.01 -1.36
C ASP A 14 -18.47 -5.00 -0.39
N ASP A 15 -18.62 -5.38 0.88
CA ASP A 15 -19.15 -4.48 1.91
C ASP A 15 -18.16 -3.35 2.22
N LEU A 16 -16.86 -3.65 2.32
CA LEU A 16 -15.82 -2.63 2.50
C LEU A 16 -15.77 -1.67 1.29
N THR A 17 -15.97 -2.19 0.09
CA THR A 17 -16.02 -1.38 -1.13
C THR A 17 -17.23 -0.45 -1.12
N LYS A 18 -18.43 -0.99 -0.86
CA LYS A 18 -19.67 -0.19 -0.75
C LYS A 18 -19.54 0.89 0.33
N GLU A 19 -18.96 0.53 1.47
CA GLU A 19 -18.71 1.48 2.55
C GLU A 19 -17.76 2.58 2.10
N GLY A 20 -16.62 2.24 1.49
CA GLY A 20 -15.68 3.23 0.96
C GLY A 20 -16.32 4.17 -0.07
N LEU A 21 -17.19 3.65 -0.95
CA LEU A 21 -17.96 4.45 -1.91
C LEU A 21 -18.91 5.42 -1.18
N ALA A 22 -19.70 4.92 -0.23
CA ALA A 22 -20.64 5.73 0.55
C ALA A 22 -19.94 6.77 1.44
N PHE A 23 -18.72 6.46 1.88
CA PHE A 23 -17.88 7.32 2.70
C PHE A 23 -17.14 8.40 1.89
N GLY A 24 -17.30 8.41 0.56
CA GLY A 24 -16.62 9.37 -0.31
C GLY A 24 -15.12 9.11 -0.46
N ALA A 25 -14.65 7.88 -0.16
CA ALA A 25 -13.25 7.50 -0.32
C ALA A 25 -12.86 7.24 -1.79
N TYR A 26 -13.80 7.34 -2.72
CA TYR A 26 -13.61 7.12 -4.15
C TYR A 26 -14.18 8.29 -4.94
N LEU A 27 -13.44 8.76 -5.94
CA LEU A 27 -13.86 9.78 -6.87
C LEU A 27 -14.01 9.18 -8.28
N ASN A 28 -15.21 9.29 -8.86
CA ASN A 28 -15.49 8.76 -10.19
C ASN A 28 -14.55 9.38 -11.25
N GLY A 29 -14.00 8.55 -12.13
CA GLY A 29 -13.03 8.94 -13.15
C GLY A 29 -11.61 9.21 -12.62
N VAL A 30 -11.37 9.15 -11.31
CA VAL A 30 -10.05 9.38 -10.69
C VAL A 30 -9.56 8.17 -9.90
N GLY A 31 -10.42 7.56 -9.09
CA GLY A 31 -10.09 6.38 -8.28
C GLY A 31 -10.16 6.61 -6.78
N TRP A 32 -9.49 5.73 -6.01
CA TRP A 32 -9.43 5.81 -4.55
C TRP A 32 -8.62 7.01 -4.06
N ILE A 33 -9.21 7.76 -3.14
CA ILE A 33 -8.59 8.92 -2.49
C ILE A 33 -7.77 8.42 -1.30
N HIS A 34 -6.48 8.73 -1.25
CA HIS A 34 -5.61 8.26 -0.16
C HIS A 34 -6.13 8.64 1.23
N GLN A 35 -6.64 9.87 1.40
CA GLN A 35 -7.21 10.30 2.67
C GLN A 35 -8.46 9.49 3.02
N GLY A 36 -9.35 9.25 2.05
CA GLY A 36 -10.53 8.43 2.26
C GLY A 36 -10.19 6.98 2.65
N LEU A 37 -9.14 6.39 2.08
CA LEU A 37 -8.65 5.08 2.48
C LEU A 37 -8.13 5.05 3.93
N ILE A 38 -7.44 6.12 4.36
CA ILE A 38 -6.97 6.27 5.75
C ILE A 38 -8.17 6.36 6.69
N ASP A 39 -9.13 7.21 6.37
CA ASP A 39 -10.28 7.46 7.23
C ASP A 39 -11.16 6.20 7.34
N LEU A 40 -11.32 5.46 6.25
CA LEU A 40 -11.95 4.13 6.25
C LEU A 40 -11.17 3.15 7.14
N ALA A 41 -9.84 3.08 7.04
CA ALA A 41 -9.03 2.21 7.89
C ALA A 41 -9.16 2.57 9.38
N LYS A 42 -9.16 3.86 9.74
CA LYS A 42 -9.36 4.33 11.11
C LYS A 42 -10.73 3.92 11.66
N LYS A 43 -11.77 3.94 10.84
CA LYS A 43 -13.11 3.46 11.21
C LYS A 43 -13.10 1.98 11.59
N HIS A 44 -12.27 1.18 10.92
CA HIS A 44 -12.04 -0.24 11.18
C HIS A 44 -10.96 -0.51 12.24
N GLY A 45 -10.66 0.46 13.11
CA GLY A 45 -9.78 0.27 14.26
C GLY A 45 -8.29 0.51 14.00
N PHE A 46 -7.90 0.87 12.77
CA PHE A 46 -6.50 1.21 12.42
C PHE A 46 -6.23 2.71 12.66
N LYS A 47 -6.32 3.14 13.92
CA LYS A 47 -6.37 4.56 14.32
C LYS A 47 -5.09 5.32 13.98
N ASN A 48 -3.95 4.64 14.01
CA ASN A 48 -2.64 5.20 13.69
C ASN A 48 -2.31 5.19 12.19
N SER A 49 -3.29 4.97 11.30
CA SER A 49 -3.07 5.03 9.84
C SER A 49 -2.81 6.47 9.35
N PHE A 50 -1.86 6.64 8.44
CA PHE A 50 -1.49 7.95 7.87
C PHE A 50 -0.90 7.80 6.45
N ARG A 51 -0.79 8.93 5.72
CA ARG A 51 -0.08 9.01 4.43
C ARG A 51 1.22 9.78 4.58
N LYS A 52 2.19 9.44 3.73
CA LYS A 52 3.43 10.19 3.59
C LYS A 52 3.81 10.27 2.11
N GLU A 53 4.40 11.39 1.72
CA GLU A 53 4.78 11.67 0.34
C GLU A 53 6.19 12.24 0.28
N TRP A 54 6.91 11.93 -0.79
CA TRP A 54 8.27 12.37 -1.08
C TRP A 54 8.34 12.95 -2.48
N LEU A 55 9.14 14.00 -2.62
CA LEU A 55 9.58 14.51 -3.92
C LEU A 55 10.55 13.52 -4.57
N GLU A 56 10.74 13.65 -5.88
CA GLU A 56 11.55 12.71 -6.67
C GLU A 56 12.99 12.56 -6.14
N ASP A 57 13.62 13.68 -5.77
CA ASP A 57 14.97 13.75 -5.19
C ASP A 57 15.06 13.23 -3.75
N LYS A 58 13.91 12.98 -3.10
CA LYS A 58 13.79 12.48 -1.73
C LYS A 58 13.21 11.07 -1.64
N LYS A 59 12.99 10.40 -2.77
CA LYS A 59 12.46 9.02 -2.76
C LYS A 59 13.36 8.05 -2.00
N GLN A 60 14.67 8.25 -2.00
CA GLN A 60 15.58 7.39 -1.25
C GLN A 60 15.31 7.41 0.26
N ASP A 61 15.02 8.58 0.84
CA ASP A 61 14.62 8.71 2.25
C ASP A 61 13.32 7.94 2.52
N GLY A 62 12.43 7.90 1.53
CA GLY A 62 11.20 7.13 1.60
C GLY A 62 11.39 5.62 1.53
N ILE A 63 12.46 5.13 0.90
CA ILE A 63 12.83 3.71 0.96
C ILE A 63 13.15 3.31 2.39
N GLY A 64 13.99 4.09 3.10
CA GLY A 64 14.29 3.86 4.51
C GLY A 64 13.03 3.85 5.38
N PHE A 65 12.10 4.77 5.11
CA PHE A 65 10.83 4.79 5.83
C PHE A 65 9.97 3.54 5.58
N ILE A 66 9.93 3.03 4.35
CA ILE A 66 9.20 1.81 4.02
C ILE A 66 9.84 0.62 4.73
N THR A 67 11.16 0.47 4.65
CA THR A 67 11.88 -0.65 5.29
C THR A 67 11.68 -0.67 6.80
N GLU A 68 11.77 0.48 7.48
CA GLU A 68 11.51 0.60 8.92
C GLU A 68 10.09 0.15 9.32
N ASN A 69 9.08 0.37 8.47
CA ASN A 69 7.72 -0.12 8.74
C ASN A 69 7.63 -1.64 8.53
N LEU A 70 8.25 -2.16 7.47
CA LEU A 70 8.24 -3.60 7.17
C LEU A 70 8.98 -4.42 8.23
N GLU A 71 10.09 -3.92 8.77
CA GLU A 71 10.81 -4.56 9.89
C GLU A 71 9.96 -4.66 11.17
N LYS A 72 8.95 -3.79 11.30
CA LYS A 72 7.95 -3.81 12.39
C LYS A 72 6.70 -4.61 12.02
N ASN A 73 6.71 -5.34 10.90
CA ASN A 73 5.55 -6.05 10.33
C ASN A 73 4.36 -5.13 10.02
N ILE A 74 4.61 -3.87 9.66
CA ILE A 74 3.58 -2.91 9.28
C ILE A 74 3.58 -2.80 7.75
N PRO A 75 2.52 -3.26 7.05
CA PRO A 75 2.45 -3.20 5.62
C PRO A 75 2.17 -1.78 5.13
N VAL A 76 2.60 -1.50 3.90
CA VAL A 76 2.54 -0.16 3.31
C VAL A 76 1.85 -0.22 1.96
N LEU A 77 0.77 0.53 1.77
CA LEU A 77 0.20 0.74 0.44
C LEU A 77 1.07 1.76 -0.30
N ALA A 78 1.56 1.41 -1.49
CA ALA A 78 2.39 2.28 -2.31
C ALA A 78 1.70 2.61 -3.64
N SER A 79 1.69 3.89 -4.01
CA SER A 79 1.15 4.32 -5.30
C SER A 79 2.23 4.19 -6.38
N VAL A 80 1.97 3.37 -7.39
CA VAL A 80 2.89 3.12 -8.51
C VAL A 80 2.26 3.52 -9.83
N LYS A 81 3.10 3.72 -10.85
CA LYS A 81 2.69 3.91 -12.25
C LYS A 81 2.34 2.56 -12.88
N ASN A 82 1.28 2.55 -13.67
CA ASN A 82 0.84 1.44 -14.52
C ASN A 82 0.47 2.04 -15.90
N ALA A 83 0.39 1.22 -16.96
CA ALA A 83 -0.12 1.59 -18.28
C ALA A 83 -1.45 2.37 -18.23
N GLY A 84 -2.33 2.09 -17.26
CA GLY A 84 -3.60 2.81 -17.04
C GLY A 84 -3.50 4.09 -16.19
N GLY A 85 -2.29 4.57 -15.86
CA GLY A 85 -2.07 5.77 -15.06
C GLY A 85 -1.57 5.46 -13.64
N GLY A 86 -2.49 5.19 -12.71
CA GLY A 86 -2.18 4.96 -11.29
C GLY A 86 -2.60 3.57 -10.81
N HIS A 87 -1.78 2.96 -9.96
CA HIS A 87 -2.07 1.69 -9.30
C HIS A 87 -1.64 1.75 -7.84
N ILE A 88 -2.30 1.02 -6.95
CA ILE A 88 -1.92 0.89 -5.54
C ILE A 88 -1.58 -0.57 -5.29
N ILE A 89 -0.37 -0.83 -4.82
CA ILE A 89 0.09 -2.15 -4.37
C ILE A 89 0.26 -2.16 -2.86
N LEU A 90 0.12 -3.33 -2.24
CA LEU A 90 0.41 -3.50 -0.81
C LEU A 90 1.80 -4.11 -0.64
N ILE A 91 2.76 -3.36 -0.13
CA ILE A 91 4.07 -3.87 0.24
C ILE A 91 3.96 -4.58 1.60
N VAL A 92 4.37 -5.84 1.64
CA VAL A 92 4.22 -6.73 2.80
C VAL A 92 5.54 -7.31 3.30
N GLY A 93 6.63 -7.17 2.54
CA GLY A 93 7.91 -7.74 2.93
C GLY A 93 9.09 -7.08 2.24
N LEU A 94 10.26 -7.31 2.81
CA LEU A 94 11.54 -6.80 2.37
C LEU A 94 12.44 -7.98 1.98
N LYS A 95 13.12 -7.87 0.84
CA LYS A 95 14.27 -8.72 0.51
C LYS A 95 15.56 -7.94 0.78
N GLY A 96 16.49 -8.55 1.51
CA GLY A 96 17.68 -7.87 2.03
C GLY A 96 17.48 -7.38 3.47
N SER A 97 18.22 -6.34 3.88
CA SER A 97 18.09 -5.69 5.19
C SER A 97 17.60 -4.24 5.06
N GLY A 98 17.16 -3.61 6.15
CA GLY A 98 16.79 -2.20 6.13
C GLY A 98 17.92 -1.27 5.67
N GLU A 99 19.17 -1.63 5.95
CA GLU A 99 20.37 -0.89 5.53
C GLU A 99 20.76 -1.17 4.06
N ALA A 100 20.43 -2.36 3.54
CA ALA A 100 20.74 -2.79 2.18
C ALA A 100 19.54 -3.49 1.52
N PRO A 101 18.48 -2.73 1.18
CA PRO A 101 17.27 -3.29 0.57
C PRO A 101 17.53 -3.71 -0.89
N GLU A 102 17.25 -4.98 -1.21
CA GLU A 102 17.29 -5.48 -2.59
C GLU A 102 15.98 -5.23 -3.36
N GLY A 103 14.86 -5.19 -2.63
CA GLY A 103 13.54 -5.02 -3.20
C GLY A 103 12.43 -5.41 -2.23
N PHE A 104 11.19 -5.40 -2.74
CA PHE A 104 9.99 -5.56 -1.93
C PHE A 104 9.14 -6.74 -2.40
N TYR A 105 8.57 -7.44 -1.42
CA TYR A 105 7.45 -8.35 -1.66
C TYR A 105 6.14 -7.57 -1.55
N PHE A 106 5.26 -7.72 -2.53
CA PHE A 106 4.01 -6.96 -2.61
C PHE A 106 2.83 -7.81 -3.06
N HIS A 107 1.62 -7.38 -2.69
CA HIS A 107 0.36 -7.90 -3.19
C HIS A 107 -0.21 -6.94 -4.25
N ASP A 108 -0.58 -7.49 -5.40
CA ASP A 108 -1.14 -6.79 -6.53
C ASP A 108 -2.68 -6.99 -6.60
N PRO A 109 -3.49 -5.96 -6.29
CA PRO A 109 -4.95 -6.11 -6.30
C PRO A 109 -5.55 -6.29 -7.70
N ASN A 110 -4.79 -6.05 -8.77
CA ASN A 110 -5.29 -6.24 -10.14
C ASN A 110 -5.17 -7.69 -10.63
N ALA A 111 -4.58 -8.59 -9.85
CA ALA A 111 -4.50 -9.99 -10.21
C ALA A 111 -5.91 -10.62 -10.24
N TYR A 112 -6.16 -11.46 -11.24
CA TYR A 112 -7.46 -12.13 -11.38
C TYR A 112 -7.72 -13.12 -10.24
N ARG A 113 -6.66 -13.81 -9.79
CA ARG A 113 -6.70 -14.68 -8.60
C ARG A 113 -5.77 -14.14 -7.51
N ALA A 114 -6.19 -14.26 -6.25
CA ALA A 114 -5.38 -13.83 -5.10
C ALA A 114 -3.95 -14.41 -5.14
N VAL A 115 -3.83 -15.71 -5.40
CA VAL A 115 -2.54 -16.42 -5.48
C VAL A 115 -1.59 -15.89 -6.56
N GLU A 116 -2.11 -15.21 -7.60
CA GLU A 116 -1.28 -14.60 -8.65
C GLU A 116 -0.83 -13.20 -8.28
N GLY A 117 -1.54 -12.55 -7.36
CA GLY A 117 -1.25 -11.21 -6.88
C GLY A 117 -0.37 -11.18 -5.65
N GLU A 118 -0.37 -12.23 -4.84
CA GLU A 118 0.32 -12.30 -3.54
C GLU A 118 1.84 -12.53 -3.66
N PHE A 119 2.58 -11.98 -2.70
CA PHE A 119 4.04 -12.10 -2.54
C PHE A 119 4.88 -11.95 -3.82
N LYS A 120 4.43 -11.13 -4.77
CA LYS A 120 5.21 -10.78 -5.96
C LYS A 120 6.45 -10.00 -5.55
N PHE A 121 7.56 -10.18 -6.27
CA PHE A 121 8.80 -9.48 -5.99
C PHE A 121 9.03 -8.36 -7.00
N LEU A 122 9.48 -7.20 -6.51
CA LEU A 122 9.93 -6.06 -7.31
C LEU A 122 11.29 -5.60 -6.79
N ASN A 123 12.32 -5.60 -7.64
CA ASN A 123 13.63 -5.14 -7.21
C ASN A 123 13.62 -3.62 -6.99
N LEU A 124 14.53 -3.12 -6.15
CA LEU A 124 14.53 -1.72 -5.74
C LEU A 124 14.67 -0.73 -6.90
N PRO A 125 15.56 -0.94 -7.91
CA PRO A 125 15.63 -0.06 -9.08
C PRO A 125 14.33 0.00 -9.88
N GLU A 126 13.62 -1.12 -10.06
CA GLU A 126 12.32 -1.15 -10.73
C GLU A 126 11.25 -0.45 -9.90
N PHE A 127 11.21 -0.70 -8.60
CA PHE A 127 10.29 -0.03 -7.69
C PHE A 127 10.45 1.49 -7.76
N LEU A 128 11.67 2.02 -7.68
CA LEU A 128 11.93 3.46 -7.73
C LEU A 128 11.45 4.10 -9.05
N LYS A 129 11.59 3.39 -10.18
CA LYS A 129 11.12 3.87 -11.49
C LYS A 129 9.60 4.03 -11.55
N VAL A 130 8.86 3.11 -10.94
CA VAL A 130 7.39 3.10 -11.01
C VAL A 130 6.74 3.81 -9.83
N TRP A 131 7.38 3.86 -8.66
CA TRP A 131 6.82 4.46 -7.46
C TRP A 131 6.62 5.96 -7.63
N LYS A 132 5.46 6.46 -7.21
CA LYS A 132 5.07 7.87 -7.32
C LYS A 132 5.51 8.69 -6.11
N GLY A 133 6.30 8.11 -5.20
CA GLY A 133 6.73 8.78 -3.97
C GLY A 133 5.61 8.93 -2.94
N ARG A 134 4.52 8.16 -3.03
CA ARG A 134 3.38 8.26 -2.11
C ARG A 134 3.09 6.91 -1.47
N ILE A 135 2.80 6.94 -0.18
CA ILE A 135 2.38 5.76 0.59
C ILE A 135 1.22 6.06 1.52
N ILE A 136 0.57 4.98 1.95
CA ILE A 136 -0.32 4.94 3.11
C ILE A 136 0.19 3.82 4.02
N VAL A 137 0.39 4.15 5.30
CA VAL A 137 0.69 3.18 6.35
C VAL A 137 -0.62 2.82 7.03
N ILE A 138 -0.91 1.52 7.12
CA ILE A 138 -2.08 1.00 7.84
C ILE A 138 -1.59 0.47 9.18
N SER A 139 -2.06 1.04 10.28
CA SER A 139 -1.57 0.71 11.63
C SER A 139 -2.63 0.94 12.70
N LYS A 140 -2.63 0.10 13.75
CA LYS A 140 -3.55 0.16 14.90
C LYS A 140 -3.26 1.35 15.78
#